data_AF-A0A0W1AJD2-F1
#
_entry.id   AF-A0A0W1AJD2-F1
#
_cell.length_a   1.000
_cell.length_b   1.000
_cell.length_c   1.000
_cell.angle_alpha   90.00
_cell.angle_beta   90.00
_cell.angle_gamma   90.00
#
_symmetry.space_group_name_H-M   'P 1'
#
loop_
_entity.id
_entity.type
_entity.pdbx_description
1 polymer ?
#
loop_
_entity_poly.entity_id
_entity_poly.type
_entity_poly.pdbx_seq_one_letter_code
_entity_poly.pdbx_strand_id
1 'polypeptide(L)'
;MKKGHAGFILLMTICTLLVISVLVLFSMQQVIMYRNALNRQLTRHQNFYCMEDALMQIAEQELHQIDPGCVVSVQGAGKVIDKLVHNAGCLLSTGGKSYTYLVEDLGYFPCQMVQKGKKFFISRHLRVTLLQSTDEYNHTASVMQVRVIKGSSSAQSCPGERRTVLEGVNSWRYLPDV
;
A
#
# COMPACT_ATOMS: atom_id res chain seq x y z
N MET A 1 67.37 -27.05 -0.77
CA MET A 1 66.70 -25.85 -0.20
C MET A 1 66.72 -25.93 1.32
N LYS A 2 67.14 -24.88 2.04
CA LYS A 2 67.12 -24.85 3.52
C LYS A 2 65.70 -25.06 4.03
N LYS A 3 65.50 -25.98 4.99
CA LYS A 3 64.19 -26.39 5.54
C LYS A 3 63.29 -25.21 5.99
N GLY A 4 63.88 -24.06 6.36
CA GLY A 4 63.14 -22.85 6.72
C GLY A 4 62.36 -22.17 5.58
N HIS A 5 62.80 -22.31 4.32
CA HIS A 5 62.10 -21.67 3.18
C HIS A 5 60.83 -22.42 2.78
N ALA A 6 60.81 -23.75 2.90
CA ALA A 6 59.63 -24.56 2.58
C ALA A 6 58.47 -24.29 3.55
N GLY A 7 58.75 -24.15 4.85
CA GLY A 7 57.75 -23.79 5.86
C GLY A 7 57.19 -22.38 5.66
N PHE A 8 58.04 -21.42 5.30
CA PHE A 8 57.61 -20.05 4.97
C PHE A 8 56.71 -20.01 3.74
N ILE A 9 57.06 -20.74 2.67
CA ILE A 9 56.23 -20.85 1.46
C ILE A 9 54.87 -21.45 1.79
N LEU A 10 54.84 -22.56 2.56
CA LEU A 10 53.59 -23.20 2.99
C LEU A 10 52.71 -22.23 3.78
N LEU A 11 53.28 -21.53 4.76
CA LEU A 11 52.54 -20.57 5.59
C LEU A 11 51.95 -19.42 4.74
N MET A 12 52.73 -18.85 3.83
CA MET A 12 52.25 -17.81 2.92
C MET A 12 51.13 -18.33 2.01
N THR A 13 51.23 -19.55 1.49
CA THR A 13 50.16 -20.15 0.69
C THR A 13 48.88 -20.41 1.49
N ILE A 14 48.99 -20.81 2.76
CA ILE A 14 47.83 -20.97 3.63
C ILE A 14 47.20 -19.61 3.92
N CYS A 15 48.00 -18.58 4.22
CA CYS A 15 47.50 -17.23 4.44
C CYS A 15 46.78 -16.67 3.19
N THR A 16 47.33 -16.87 1.98
CA THR A 16 46.66 -16.41 0.76
C THR A 16 45.36 -17.19 0.50
N LEU A 17 45.34 -18.50 0.71
CA LEU A 17 44.12 -19.31 0.61
C LEU A 17 43.06 -18.89 1.62
N LEU A 18 43.45 -18.57 2.86
CA LEU A 18 42.53 -18.08 3.88
C LEU A 18 41.92 -16.73 3.47
N VAL A 19 42.74 -15.79 2.99
CA VAL A 19 42.26 -14.49 2.51
C VAL A 19 41.28 -14.69 1.35
N ILE A 20 41.64 -15.50 0.34
CA ILE A 20 40.74 -15.80 -0.78
C ILE A 20 39.43 -16.43 -0.29
N SER A 21 39.51 -17.39 0.64
CA SER A 21 38.31 -18.06 1.19
C SER A 21 37.39 -17.07 1.91
N VAL A 22 37.96 -16.16 2.71
CA VAL A 22 37.19 -15.12 3.41
C VAL A 22 36.55 -14.16 2.41
N LEU A 23 37.26 -13.73 1.36
CA LEU A 23 36.68 -12.90 0.31
C LEU A 23 35.51 -13.59 -0.38
N VAL A 24 35.65 -14.87 -0.73
CA VAL A 24 34.56 -15.64 -1.36
C VAL A 24 33.35 -15.74 -0.45
N LEU A 25 33.53 -16.06 0.84
CA LEU A 25 32.43 -16.11 1.81
C LEU A 25 31.75 -14.75 1.96
N PHE A 26 32.52 -13.66 2.01
CA PHE A 26 32.00 -12.31 2.10
C PHE A 26 31.18 -11.94 0.84
N SER A 27 31.68 -12.25 -0.35
CA SER A 27 30.93 -12.04 -1.60
C SER A 27 29.64 -12.84 -1.63
N MET A 28 29.64 -14.09 -1.19
CA MET A 28 28.41 -14.89 -1.09
C MET A 28 27.40 -14.27 -0.12
N GLN A 29 27.86 -13.80 1.04
CA GLN A 29 27.00 -13.13 2.01
C GLN A 29 26.39 -11.85 1.44
N GLN A 30 27.15 -11.05 0.68
CA GLN A 30 26.64 -9.86 0.00
C GLN A 30 25.54 -10.22 -1.02
N VAL A 31 25.74 -11.27 -1.82
CA VAL A 31 24.74 -11.73 -2.80
C VAL A 31 23.45 -12.14 -2.09
N ILE A 32 23.54 -12.88 -0.98
CA ILE A 32 22.38 -13.29 -0.19
C ILE A 32 21.63 -12.08 0.36
N MET A 33 22.35 -11.10 0.92
CA MET A 33 21.75 -9.88 1.44
C MET A 33 21.05 -9.07 0.35
N TYR A 34 21.68 -8.94 -0.82
CA TYR A 34 21.10 -8.24 -1.96
C TYR A 34 19.83 -8.92 -2.47
N ARG A 35 19.86 -10.25 -2.60
CA ARG A 35 18.69 -11.05 -2.97
C ARG A 35 17.54 -10.86 -1.98
N ASN A 36 17.81 -10.87 -0.68
CA ASN A 36 16.79 -10.67 0.35
C ASN A 36 16.18 -9.25 0.28
N ALA A 37 17.00 -8.23 0.06
CA ALA A 37 16.52 -6.87 -0.13
C ALA A 37 15.62 -6.75 -1.37
N LEU A 38 16.02 -7.33 -2.50
CA LEU A 38 15.22 -7.37 -3.73
C LEU A 38 13.90 -8.10 -3.53
N ASN A 39 13.92 -9.28 -2.90
CA ASN A 39 12.71 -10.04 -2.64
C ASN A 39 11.73 -9.26 -1.75
N ARG A 40 12.23 -8.56 -0.73
CA ARG A 40 11.40 -7.69 0.12
C ARG A 40 10.79 -6.54 -0.67
N GLN A 41 11.55 -5.93 -1.57
CA GLN A 41 11.05 -4.86 -2.44
C GLN A 41 9.99 -5.39 -3.41
N LEU A 42 10.23 -6.53 -4.05
CA LEU A 42 9.28 -7.18 -4.96
C LEU A 42 7.97 -7.52 -4.24
N THR A 43 8.06 -8.09 -3.04
CA THR A 43 6.89 -8.43 -2.22
C THR A 43 6.07 -7.20 -1.88
N ARG A 44 6.73 -6.11 -1.43
CA ARG A 44 6.05 -4.83 -1.13
C ARG A 44 5.38 -4.23 -2.35
N HIS A 45 6.01 -4.31 -3.51
CA HIS A 45 5.49 -3.82 -4.77
C HIS A 45 4.26 -4.62 -5.22
N GLN A 46 4.33 -5.95 -5.13
CA GLN A 46 3.20 -6.82 -5.43
C GLN A 46 2.03 -6.59 -4.47
N ASN A 47 2.31 -6.47 -3.16
CA ASN A 47 1.28 -6.17 -2.17
C ASN A 47 0.60 -4.83 -2.44
N PHE A 48 1.37 -3.79 -2.79
CA PHE A 48 0.82 -2.50 -3.17
C PHE A 48 -0.19 -2.62 -4.32
N TYR A 49 0.18 -3.28 -5.42
CA TYR A 49 -0.71 -3.40 -6.58
C TYR A 49 -1.93 -4.28 -6.30
N CYS A 50 -1.78 -5.36 -5.53
CA CYS A 50 -2.93 -6.17 -5.13
C CYS A 50 -3.92 -5.37 -4.27
N MET A 51 -3.41 -4.55 -3.34
CA MET A 51 -4.25 -3.68 -2.52
C MET A 51 -4.87 -2.55 -3.34
N GLU A 52 -4.13 -1.98 -4.30
CA GLU A 52 -4.64 -0.96 -5.21
C GLU A 52 -5.82 -1.50 -6.02
N ASP A 53 -5.65 -2.67 -6.66
CA ASP A 53 -6.71 -3.32 -7.43
C ASP A 53 -7.96 -3.61 -6.57
N ALA A 54 -7.76 -4.22 -5.39
CA ALA A 54 -8.84 -4.50 -4.45
C ALA A 54 -9.55 -3.22 -3.98
N LEU A 55 -8.80 -2.14 -3.75
CA LEU A 55 -9.36 -0.86 -3.36
C LEU A 55 -10.14 -0.22 -4.51
N MET A 56 -9.64 -0.29 -5.74
CA MET A 56 -10.33 0.27 -6.90
C MET A 56 -11.68 -0.40 -7.13
N GLN A 57 -11.78 -1.72 -6.90
CA GLN A 57 -13.05 -2.45 -6.94
C GLN A 57 -14.10 -1.83 -5.98
N ILE A 58 -13.69 -1.35 -4.80
CA ILE A 58 -14.59 -0.65 -3.86
C ILE A 58 -14.81 0.80 -4.29
N ALA A 59 -13.76 1.49 -4.76
CA ALA A 59 -13.81 2.89 -5.15
C ALA A 59 -14.73 3.13 -6.35
N GLU A 60 -14.82 2.18 -7.28
CA GLU A 60 -15.70 2.26 -8.45
C GLU A 60 -17.17 2.10 -8.08
N GLN A 61 -17.49 1.33 -7.04
CA GLN A 61 -18.87 1.11 -6.57
C GLN A 61 -19.54 2.41 -6.13
N GLU A 62 -20.77 2.61 -6.58
CA GLU A 62 -21.60 3.70 -6.09
C GLU A 62 -21.95 3.49 -4.61
N LEU A 63 -22.08 4.57 -3.84
CA LEU A 63 -22.26 4.45 -2.37
C LEU A 63 -23.50 3.60 -1.99
N HIS A 64 -24.53 3.55 -2.83
CA HIS A 64 -25.72 2.74 -2.60
C HIS A 64 -25.51 1.24 -2.83
N GLN A 65 -24.41 0.85 -3.49
CA GLN A 65 -24.01 -0.54 -3.71
C GLN A 65 -23.13 -1.07 -2.58
N ILE A 66 -22.52 -0.17 -1.81
CA ILE A 66 -21.70 -0.51 -0.66
C ILE A 66 -22.62 -0.80 0.51
N ASP A 67 -22.37 -1.90 1.21
CA ASP A 67 -23.13 -2.26 2.41
C ASP A 67 -23.08 -1.09 3.42
N PRO A 68 -24.24 -0.56 3.87
CA PRO A 68 -24.32 0.52 4.84
C PRO A 68 -23.53 0.26 6.13
N GLY A 69 -23.36 -1.01 6.54
CA GLY A 69 -22.55 -1.39 7.70
C GLY A 69 -21.05 -1.09 7.53
N CYS A 70 -20.58 -0.97 6.28
CA CYS A 70 -19.20 -0.60 5.95
C CYS A 70 -18.99 0.90 5.83
N VAL A 71 -20.07 1.68 5.78
CA VAL A 71 -20.04 3.14 5.62
C VAL A 71 -20.09 3.78 7.00
N VAL A 72 -19.04 4.54 7.32
CA VAL A 72 -18.90 5.21 8.63
C VAL A 72 -18.92 6.71 8.47
N SER A 73 -19.37 7.40 9.53
CA SER A 73 -19.24 8.85 9.63
C SER A 73 -17.78 9.27 9.68
N VAL A 74 -17.51 10.52 9.29
CA VAL A 74 -16.15 11.10 9.29
C VAL A 74 -15.55 11.05 10.69
N GLN A 75 -14.49 10.26 10.84
CA GLN A 75 -13.77 10.07 12.11
C GLN A 75 -12.29 10.43 11.99
N GLY A 76 -11.77 10.47 10.77
CA GLY A 76 -10.38 10.80 10.46
C GLY A 76 -9.57 9.55 10.10
N ALA A 77 -8.58 9.76 9.24
CA ALA A 77 -7.83 8.68 8.60
C ALA A 77 -7.21 7.68 9.59
N GLY A 78 -6.63 8.17 10.71
CA GLY A 78 -6.01 7.29 11.72
C GLY A 78 -7.02 6.44 12.47
N LYS A 79 -8.15 7.02 12.90
CA LYS A 79 -9.16 6.29 13.69
C LYS A 79 -9.81 5.15 12.91
N VAL A 80 -9.97 5.30 11.59
CA VAL A 80 -10.50 4.23 10.74
C VAL A 80 -9.51 3.08 10.62
N ILE A 81 -8.21 3.38 10.57
CA ILE A 81 -7.16 2.35 10.59
C ILE A 81 -7.24 1.59 11.91
N ASP A 82 -7.29 2.29 13.04
CA ASP A 82 -7.39 1.66 14.36
C ASP A 82 -8.62 0.75 14.44
N LYS A 83 -9.77 1.17 13.89
CA LYS A 83 -10.98 0.33 13.84
C LYS A 83 -10.77 -0.94 13.03
N LEU A 84 -10.16 -0.85 11.86
CA LEU A 84 -9.88 -2.01 11.01
C LEU A 84 -8.94 -3.00 11.70
N VAL A 85 -7.90 -2.50 12.39
CA VAL A 85 -6.96 -3.35 13.15
C VAL A 85 -7.67 -4.11 14.28
N HIS A 86 -8.73 -3.53 14.87
CA HIS A 86 -9.56 -4.19 15.88
C HIS A 86 -10.73 -4.98 15.29
N ASN A 87 -10.59 -5.50 14.06
CA ASN A 87 -11.58 -6.33 13.36
C ASN A 87 -12.95 -5.66 13.14
N ALA A 88 -13.00 -4.33 13.07
CA ALA A 88 -14.22 -3.62 12.67
C ALA A 88 -14.18 -3.27 11.18
N GLY A 89 -15.15 -3.76 10.43
CA GLY A 89 -15.30 -3.45 9.01
C GLY A 89 -15.91 -4.61 8.24
N CYS A 90 -15.88 -4.49 6.92
CA CYS A 90 -16.43 -5.49 6.02
C CYS A 90 -15.33 -6.27 5.33
N LEU A 91 -15.60 -7.54 5.03
CA LEU A 91 -14.64 -8.41 4.38
C LEU A 91 -14.76 -8.31 2.86
N LEU A 92 -13.61 -8.19 2.20
CA LEU A 92 -13.46 -8.31 0.76
C LEU A 92 -12.46 -9.42 0.48
N SER A 93 -12.88 -10.45 -0.23
CA SER A 93 -12.01 -11.53 -0.67
C SER A 93 -11.80 -11.43 -2.17
N THR A 94 -10.58 -11.11 -2.59
CA THR A 94 -10.23 -10.94 -4.01
C THR A 94 -8.78 -11.34 -4.26
N GLY A 95 -8.50 -11.93 -5.42
CA GLY A 95 -7.15 -12.40 -5.77
C GLY A 95 -6.55 -13.41 -4.78
N GLY A 96 -7.37 -14.23 -4.12
CA GLY A 96 -6.92 -15.20 -3.11
C GLY A 96 -6.51 -14.59 -1.77
N LYS A 97 -6.67 -13.28 -1.58
CA LYS A 97 -6.40 -12.56 -0.33
C LYS A 97 -7.69 -12.08 0.30
N SER A 98 -7.68 -11.97 1.63
CA SER A 98 -8.78 -11.38 2.38
C SER A 98 -8.38 -10.02 2.94
N TYR A 99 -9.25 -9.05 2.74
CA TYR A 99 -9.08 -7.68 3.19
C TYR A 99 -10.26 -7.29 4.06
N THR A 100 -10.02 -6.39 5.02
CA THR A 100 -11.09 -5.71 5.74
C THR A 100 -11.14 -4.27 5.29
N TYR A 101 -12.33 -3.72 5.04
CA TYR A 101 -12.47 -2.35 4.56
C TYR A 101 -13.56 -1.57 5.29
N LEU A 102 -13.39 -0.24 5.26
CA LEU A 102 -14.36 0.75 5.71
C LEU A 102 -14.35 1.94 4.75
N VAL A 103 -15.51 2.57 4.59
CA VAL A 103 -15.70 3.74 3.73
C VAL A 103 -16.20 4.91 4.56
N GLU A 104 -15.43 6.00 4.61
CA GLU A 104 -15.91 7.27 5.16
C GLU A 104 -16.54 8.12 4.07
N ASP A 105 -17.81 8.51 4.25
CA ASP A 105 -18.42 9.56 3.44
C ASP A 105 -17.99 10.93 3.98
N LEU A 106 -17.12 11.62 3.25
CA LEU A 106 -16.62 12.95 3.61
C LEU A 106 -17.61 14.05 3.22
N GLY A 107 -18.72 13.70 2.56
CA GLY A 107 -19.79 14.61 2.20
C GLY A 107 -19.58 15.31 0.85
N TYR A 108 -20.41 16.33 0.65
CA TYR A 108 -20.51 17.09 -0.59
C TYR A 108 -19.69 18.39 -0.51
N PHE A 109 -19.03 18.74 -1.61
CA PHE A 109 -18.23 19.96 -1.73
C PHE A 109 -18.79 20.78 -2.91
N PRO A 110 -19.82 21.62 -2.68
CA PRO A 110 -20.60 22.24 -3.76
C PRO A 110 -19.79 23.24 -4.62
N CYS A 111 -18.69 23.77 -4.11
CA CYS A 111 -17.79 24.65 -4.88
C CYS A 111 -16.73 23.91 -5.69
N GLN A 112 -16.60 22.60 -5.51
CA GLN A 112 -15.75 21.74 -6.32
C GLN A 112 -16.64 20.98 -7.30
N MET A 113 -16.59 21.36 -8.57
CA MET A 113 -17.44 20.83 -9.62
C MET A 113 -16.70 19.75 -10.40
N VAL A 114 -17.33 18.60 -10.60
CA VAL A 114 -16.87 17.55 -11.50
C VAL A 114 -17.49 17.78 -12.87
N GLN A 115 -16.67 17.90 -13.90
CA GLN A 115 -17.16 18.03 -15.28
C GLN A 115 -17.26 16.64 -15.93
N LYS A 116 -18.48 16.24 -16.32
CA LYS A 116 -18.71 15.04 -17.16
C LYS A 116 -19.29 15.48 -18.50
N GLY A 117 -18.44 15.51 -19.53
CA GLY A 117 -18.79 16.05 -20.84
C GLY A 117 -19.17 17.54 -20.75
N LYS A 118 -20.43 17.86 -21.11
CA LYS A 118 -20.96 19.24 -21.06
C LYS A 118 -21.70 19.58 -19.76
N LYS A 119 -21.80 18.65 -18.82
CA LYS A 119 -22.53 18.83 -17.55
C LYS A 119 -21.57 18.98 -16.37
N PHE A 120 -21.94 19.83 -15.42
CA PHE A 120 -21.23 20.02 -14.16
C PHE A 120 -22.03 19.38 -13.02
N PHE A 121 -21.34 18.62 -12.19
CA PHE A 121 -21.88 17.94 -11.02
C PHE A 121 -21.14 18.45 -9.79
N ILE A 122 -21.79 18.46 -8.62
CA ILE A 122 -21.05 18.75 -7.39
C ILE A 122 -20.20 17.54 -7.02
N SER A 123 -19.03 17.76 -6.43
CA SER A 123 -18.20 16.65 -5.95
C SER A 123 -18.74 16.09 -4.63
N ARG A 124 -18.73 14.76 -4.53
CA ARG A 124 -18.88 14.00 -3.29
C ARG A 124 -17.55 13.30 -3.03
N HIS A 125 -17.02 13.46 -1.83
CA HIS A 125 -15.72 12.87 -1.49
C HIS A 125 -15.93 11.66 -0.59
N LEU A 126 -15.26 10.57 -0.94
CA LEU A 126 -15.25 9.35 -0.16
C LEU A 126 -13.81 9.03 0.24
N ARG A 127 -13.61 8.39 1.39
CA ARG A 127 -12.32 7.80 1.76
C ARG A 127 -12.51 6.31 1.98
N VAL A 128 -11.88 5.52 1.14
CA VAL A 128 -11.85 4.06 1.29
C VAL A 128 -10.58 3.71 2.04
N THR A 129 -10.72 2.92 3.11
CA THR A 129 -9.59 2.36 3.86
C THR A 129 -9.66 0.84 3.75
N LEU A 130 -8.56 0.22 3.35
CA LEU A 130 -8.39 -1.21 3.17
C LEU A 130 -7.25 -1.68 4.08
N LEU A 131 -7.48 -2.77 4.81
CA LEU A 131 -6.50 -3.48 5.61
C LEU A 131 -6.31 -4.87 5.02
N GLN A 132 -5.08 -5.21 4.65
CA GLN A 132 -4.68 -6.58 4.41
C GLN A 132 -4.24 -7.19 5.75
N SER A 133 -4.94 -8.23 6.18
CA SER A 133 -4.57 -8.98 7.39
C SER A 133 -3.29 -9.78 7.15
N THR A 134 -2.63 -10.16 8.24
CA THR A 134 -1.49 -11.07 8.18
C THR A 134 -1.93 -12.43 7.62
N ASP A 135 -1.06 -13.03 6.81
CA ASP A 135 -1.23 -14.38 6.28
C ASP A 135 0.04 -15.21 6.51
N GLU A 136 0.03 -16.48 6.12
CA GLU A 136 1.15 -17.40 6.32
C GLU A 136 2.45 -16.94 5.61
N TYR A 137 2.32 -16.11 4.57
CA TYR A 137 3.41 -15.58 3.74
C TYR A 137 3.72 -14.11 4.01
N ASN A 138 2.84 -13.39 4.71
CA ASN A 138 2.94 -11.96 5.01
C ASN A 138 2.65 -11.72 6.49
N HIS A 139 3.72 -11.70 7.29
CA HIS A 139 3.64 -11.57 8.74
C HIS A 139 3.30 -10.16 9.25
N THR A 140 3.18 -9.19 8.35
CA THR A 140 2.86 -7.80 8.70
C THR A 140 1.58 -7.36 8.00
N ALA A 141 0.70 -6.71 8.76
CA ALA A 141 -0.49 -6.12 8.17
C ALA A 141 -0.11 -4.92 7.32
N SER A 142 -0.90 -4.62 6.30
CA SER A 142 -0.67 -3.46 5.42
C SER A 142 -1.96 -2.71 5.24
N VAL A 143 -1.86 -1.39 5.18
CA VAL A 143 -3.03 -0.51 5.06
C VAL A 143 -2.90 0.36 3.82
N MET A 144 -3.98 0.46 3.06
CA MET A 144 -4.11 1.38 1.95
C MET A 144 -5.34 2.27 2.15
N GLN A 145 -5.15 3.57 1.95
CA GLN A 145 -6.22 4.55 2.01
C GLN A 145 -6.24 5.36 0.73
N VAL A 146 -7.43 5.57 0.19
CA VAL A 146 -7.61 6.41 -0.99
C VAL A 146 -8.79 7.33 -0.78
N ARG A 147 -8.61 8.59 -1.19
CA ARG A 147 -9.69 9.57 -1.28
C ARG A 147 -10.15 9.65 -2.73
N VAL A 148 -11.43 9.37 -2.94
CA VAL A 148 -12.07 9.36 -4.26
C VAL A 148 -13.04 10.53 -4.34
N ILE A 149 -13.06 11.20 -5.48
CA ILE A 149 -14.02 12.23 -5.84
C ILE A 149 -14.99 11.61 -6.83
N LYS A 150 -16.29 11.70 -6.55
CA LYS A 150 -17.37 11.31 -7.46
C LYS A 150 -18.25 12.49 -7.80
N GLY A 151 -18.73 12.56 -9.04
CA GLY A 151 -19.74 13.54 -9.43
C GLY A 151 -21.12 13.17 -8.87
N SER A 152 -21.81 14.12 -8.26
CA SER A 152 -23.17 13.95 -7.73
C SER A 152 -24.13 15.01 -8.26
N SER A 153 -25.39 14.62 -8.47
CA SER A 153 -26.49 15.47 -8.94
C SER A 153 -27.19 16.26 -7.82
N SER A 154 -26.65 16.26 -6.60
CA SER A 154 -27.24 16.96 -5.46
C SER A 154 -27.32 18.49 -5.69
N ALA A 155 -28.40 19.10 -5.20
CA ALA A 155 -28.81 20.48 -5.51
C ALA A 155 -28.19 21.55 -4.58
N GLN A 156 -27.03 21.29 -3.97
CA GLN A 156 -26.41 22.24 -3.06
C GLN A 156 -25.83 23.45 -3.79
N SER A 157 -26.08 24.66 -3.27
CA SER A 157 -25.51 25.90 -3.81
C SER A 157 -24.08 26.11 -3.34
N CYS A 158 -23.20 26.58 -4.24
CA CYS A 158 -21.85 26.99 -3.88
C CYS A 158 -21.85 28.44 -3.39
N PRO A 159 -21.42 28.72 -2.15
CA PRO A 159 -21.37 30.08 -1.62
C PRO A 159 -20.19 30.92 -2.15
N GLY A 160 -19.28 30.34 -2.94
CA GLY A 160 -18.05 31.00 -3.39
C GLY A 160 -17.69 30.74 -4.86
N GLU A 161 -16.40 30.84 -5.17
CA GLU A 161 -15.88 30.57 -6.50
C GLU A 161 -15.95 29.06 -6.81
N ARG A 162 -16.51 28.72 -7.98
CA ARG A 162 -16.56 27.34 -8.45
C ARG A 162 -15.23 26.96 -9.06
N ARG A 163 -14.69 25.81 -8.66
CA ARG A 163 -13.46 25.22 -9.21
C ARG A 163 -13.77 23.86 -9.80
N THR A 164 -13.26 23.60 -10.99
CA THR A 164 -13.39 22.29 -11.62
C THR A 164 -12.36 21.33 -11.05
N VAL A 165 -12.79 20.14 -10.64
CA VAL A 165 -11.94 19.05 -10.17
C VAL A 165 -12.16 17.81 -11.03
N LEU A 166 -11.13 16.98 -11.15
CA LEU A 166 -11.23 15.71 -11.86
C LEU A 166 -11.95 14.68 -10.97
N GLU A 167 -12.75 13.83 -11.61
CA GLU A 167 -13.30 12.64 -10.96
C GLU A 167 -12.22 11.58 -10.78
N GLY A 168 -12.34 10.77 -9.73
CA GLY A 168 -11.45 9.65 -9.47
C GLY A 168 -10.59 9.86 -8.22
N VAL A 169 -9.42 9.23 -8.22
CA VAL A 169 -8.51 9.23 -7.06
C VAL A 169 -7.80 10.58 -6.95
N ASN A 170 -8.01 11.25 -5.82
CA ASN A 170 -7.37 12.54 -5.55
C ASN A 170 -6.12 12.41 -4.66
N SER A 171 -6.13 11.45 -3.74
CA SER A 171 -4.97 11.21 -2.86
C SER A 171 -4.96 9.78 -2.38
N TRP A 172 -3.78 9.23 -2.17
CA TRP A 172 -3.59 7.89 -1.63
C TRP A 172 -2.55 7.89 -0.51
N ARG A 173 -2.60 6.87 0.34
CA ARG A 173 -1.65 6.59 1.40
C ARG A 173 -1.48 5.09 1.53
N TYR A 174 -0.24 4.64 1.53
CA TYR A 174 0.11 3.24 1.76
C TYR A 174 1.02 3.16 2.99
N LEU A 175 0.65 2.29 3.92
CA LEU A 175 1.41 2.00 5.13
C LEU A 175 1.79 0.52 5.08
N PRO A 176 3.00 0.19 4.59
CA PRO A 176 3.52 -1.16 4.71
C PRO A 176 3.93 -1.39 6.17
N ASP A 177 3.51 -2.52 6.75
CA ASP A 177 3.89 -2.96 8.09
C ASP A 177 3.22 -2.17 9.25
N VAL A 178 1.89 -2.32 9.40
CA VAL A 178 1.05 -1.73 10.48
C VAL A 178 0.83 -2.72 11.61
#